data_AF-A0A6B0X2B4-F1
#
_entry.id   AF-A0A6B0X2B4-F1
#
_cell.length_a   1.000
_cell.length_b   1.000
_cell.length_c   1.000
_cell.angle_alpha   90.00
_cell.angle_beta   90.00
_cell.angle_gamma   90.00
#
_symmetry.space_group_name_H-M   'P 1'
#
loop_
_entity.id
_entity.type
_entity.pdbx_description
1 polymer ?
#
loop_
_entity_poly.entity_id
_entity_poly.type
_entity_poly.pdbx_seq_one_letter_code
_entity_poly.pdbx_strand_id
1 'polypeptide(L)'
;MSNFSVEVRSDEPFEKALRRFTSKTRKAGLFLVLMQRRLYTKPSVLKLMMGQMSIRRQQKAIRMAEVGFVRGARGTGGRGTGGRGTGGRGTGGRSPR
;
A
#
# COMPACT_ATOMS: atom_id res chain seq x y z
N MET A 1 -13.44 -5.30 18.48
CA MET A 1 -12.13 -5.69 17.91
C MET A 1 -12.39 -6.70 16.81
N SER A 2 -11.86 -6.52 15.60
CA SER A 2 -12.04 -7.52 14.55
C SER A 2 -11.35 -8.82 14.98
N ASN A 3 -12.09 -9.91 15.11
CA ASN A 3 -11.55 -11.22 15.47
C ASN A 3 -10.45 -11.60 14.45
N PHE A 4 -9.20 -11.57 14.91
CA PHE A 4 -8.02 -11.87 14.09
C PHE A 4 -7.74 -13.38 14.14
N SER A 5 -8.32 -14.13 13.21
CA SER A 5 -8.08 -15.57 13.03
C SER A 5 -7.71 -15.89 11.59
N VAL A 6 -6.89 -16.91 11.34
CA VAL A 6 -6.61 -17.40 9.99
C VAL A 6 -6.86 -18.89 10.01
N GLU A 7 -7.84 -19.34 9.22
CA GLU A 7 -8.11 -20.75 9.04
C GLU A 7 -7.07 -21.35 8.10
N VAL A 8 -6.47 -22.45 8.54
CA VAL A 8 -5.53 -23.24 7.75
C VAL A 8 -6.29 -24.48 7.30
N ARG A 9 -6.34 -24.71 5.99
CA ARG A 9 -6.94 -25.93 5.44
C ARG A 9 -5.88 -27.03 5.33
N SER A 10 -6.29 -28.29 5.39
CA SER A 10 -5.41 -29.45 5.18
C SER A 10 -4.93 -29.58 3.73
N ASP A 11 -5.73 -29.08 2.78
CA ASP A 11 -5.57 -29.36 1.35
C ASP A 11 -4.75 -28.28 0.63
N GLU A 12 -4.15 -27.36 1.38
CA GLU A 12 -3.40 -26.23 0.84
C GLU A 12 -1.94 -26.22 1.30
N PRO A 13 -1.01 -25.76 0.43
CA PRO A 13 0.38 -25.57 0.82
C PRO A 13 0.49 -24.54 1.96
N PHE A 14 1.43 -24.77 2.88
CA PHE A 14 1.71 -23.91 4.02
C PHE A 14 1.94 -22.44 3.61
N GLU A 15 2.63 -22.21 2.50
CA GLU A 15 2.94 -20.89 1.97
C GLU A 15 1.68 -20.09 1.65
N LYS A 16 0.60 -20.77 1.25
CA LYS A 16 -0.68 -20.14 0.95
C LYS A 16 -1.39 -19.68 2.22
N ALA A 17 -1.33 -20.48 3.28
CA ALA A 17 -1.79 -20.08 4.62
C ALA A 17 -0.96 -18.92 5.17
N LEU A 18 0.37 -18.96 5.02
CA LEU A 18 1.27 -17.89 5.42
C LEU A 18 0.99 -16.58 4.68
N ARG A 19 0.79 -16.63 3.35
CA ARG A 19 0.41 -15.43 2.57
C ARG A 19 -0.92 -14.84 3.03
N ARG A 20 -1.90 -15.66 3.40
CA ARG A 20 -3.17 -15.19 3.99
C ARG A 20 -2.94 -14.50 5.32
N PHE A 21 -2.15 -15.11 6.20
CA PHE A 21 -1.76 -14.51 7.47
C PHE A 21 -1.08 -13.15 7.26
N THR A 22 -0.02 -13.08 6.45
CA THR A 22 0.68 -11.82 6.17
C THR A 22 -0.26 -10.75 5.61
N SER A 23 -1.15 -11.14 4.68
CA SER A 23 -2.13 -10.22 4.10
C SER A 23 -3.15 -9.73 5.12
N LYS A 24 -3.66 -10.62 5.99
CA LYS A 24 -4.61 -10.27 7.06
C LYS A 24 -3.93 -9.38 8.10
N THR A 25 -2.69 -9.67 8.50
CA THR A 25 -1.88 -8.84 9.41
C THR A 25 -1.67 -7.43 8.85
N ARG A 26 -1.33 -7.32 7.57
CA ARG A 26 -1.17 -6.03 6.87
C ARG A 26 -2.50 -5.27 6.78
N LYS A 27 -3.59 -5.95 6.40
CA LYS A 27 -4.93 -5.34 6.29
C LYS A 27 -5.47 -4.87 7.64
N ALA A 28 -5.25 -5.65 8.69
CA ALA A 28 -5.62 -5.30 10.06
C ALA A 28 -4.76 -4.16 10.63
N GLY A 29 -3.63 -3.81 9.99
CA GLY A 29 -2.75 -2.75 10.42
C GLY A 29 -2.05 -3.03 11.76
N LEU A 30 -1.99 -4.29 12.20
CA LEU A 30 -1.47 -4.68 13.52
C LEU A 30 -0.05 -4.16 13.74
N PHE A 31 0.82 -4.31 12.74
CA PHE A 31 2.19 -3.82 12.81
C PHE A 31 2.27 -2.29 12.99
N LEU A 32 1.43 -1.52 12.28
CA LEU A 32 1.40 -0.07 12.41
C LEU A 32 0.91 0.35 13.80
N VAL A 33 -0.13 -0.31 14.32
CA VAL A 33 -0.65 -0.04 15.66
C VAL A 33 0.41 -0.33 16.73
N LEU A 34 1.12 -1.45 16.61
CA LEU A 34 2.20 -1.81 17.54
C LEU A 34 3.34 -0.78 17.49
N MET A 35 3.76 -0.35 16.29
CA MET A 35 4.81 0.66 16.17
C MET A 35 4.37 2.03 16.69
N GLN A 36 3.12 2.42 16.44
CA GLN A 36 2.58 3.70 16.92
C GLN A 36 2.40 3.72 18.44
N ARG A 37 2.13 2.57 19.06
CA ARG A 37 1.93 2.43 20.51
C ARG A 37 3.19 1.99 21.27
N ARG A 38 4.32 1.81 20.59
CA ARG A 38 5.58 1.34 21.21
C ARG A 38 6.08 2.29 22.28
N LEU A 39 5.84 3.59 22.12
CA LEU A 39 6.23 4.65 23.06
C LEU A 39 5.00 5.48 23.42
N TYR A 40 4.95 5.95 24.67
CA TYR A 40 3.91 6.90 25.06
C TYR A 40 4.05 8.18 24.25
N THR A 41 2.98 8.53 23.55
CA THR A 41 2.89 9.78 22.80
C THR A 41 1.76 10.60 23.40
N LYS A 42 2.06 11.86 23.77
CA LYS A 42 1.05 12.75 24.34
C LYS A 42 -0.14 12.91 23.37
N PRO A 43 -1.38 13.03 23.89
CA PRO A 43 -2.58 13.09 23.06
C PRO A 43 -2.59 14.29 22.10
N SER A 44 -1.98 15.42 22.48
CA SER A 44 -1.81 16.58 21.61
C SER A 44 -0.96 16.27 20.37
N VAL A 45 0.17 15.58 20.57
CA VAL A 45 1.07 15.16 19.48
C VAL A 45 0.36 14.16 18.57
N LEU A 46 -0.41 13.21 19.13
CA LEU A 46 -1.22 12.28 18.35
C LEU A 46 -2.22 13.00 17.45
N LYS A 47 -2.94 14.01 17.96
CA LYS A 47 -3.90 14.82 17.18
C LYS A 47 -3.21 15.53 16.02
N LEU A 48 -2.05 16.14 16.25
CA LEU A 48 -1.26 16.80 15.21
C LEU A 48 -0.80 15.83 14.11
N MET A 49 -0.28 14.66 14.51
CA MET A 49 0.13 13.61 13.57
C MET A 49 -1.05 13.10 12.73
N MET A 50 -2.21 12.86 13.35
CA MET A 50 -3.42 12.43 12.65
C MET A 50 -3.90 13.46 11.62
N GLY A 51 -3.88 14.75 11.98
CA GLY A 51 -4.20 15.83 11.04
C GLY A 51 -3.27 15.84 9.82
N GLN A 52 -1.96 15.78 10.03
CA GLN A 52 -0.98 15.74 8.94
C GLN A 52 -1.13 14.48 8.06
N MET A 53 -1.36 13.31 8.67
CA MET A 53 -1.59 12.07 7.92
C MET A 53 -2.84 12.13 7.04
N SER A 54 -3.91 12.76 7.54
CA SER A 54 -5.14 12.99 6.77
C SER A 54 -4.88 13.87 5.55
N ILE A 55 -4.21 15.01 5.75
CA ILE A 55 -3.85 15.95 4.67
C ILE A 55 -3.00 15.24 3.61
N ARG A 56 -1.97 14.50 4.02
CA ARG A 56 -1.12 13.73 3.09
C ARG A 56 -1.91 12.68 2.31
N ARG A 57 -2.89 12.03 2.94
CA ARG A 57 -3.77 11.04 2.29
C ARG A 57 -4.66 11.70 1.23
N GLN A 58 -5.24 12.85 1.54
CA GLN A 58 -6.05 13.63 0.59
C GLN A 58 -5.20 14.10 -0.60
N GLN A 59 -4.03 14.70 -0.34
CA GLN A 59 -3.10 15.12 -1.39
C GLN A 59 -2.67 13.96 -2.29
N LYS A 60 -2.40 12.78 -1.71
CA LYS A 60 -2.08 11.58 -2.47
C LYS A 60 -3.27 11.12 -3.33
N ALA A 61 -4.49 11.16 -2.79
CA ALA A 61 -5.68 10.78 -3.54
C ALA A 61 -5.91 11.71 -4.75
N ILE A 62 -5.76 13.02 -4.55
CA ILE A 62 -5.85 14.04 -5.61
C ILE A 62 -4.78 13.76 -6.69
N ARG A 63 -3.50 13.60 -6.29
CA ARG A 63 -2.41 13.28 -7.22
C ARG A 63 -2.68 11.99 -8.01
N MET A 64 -3.22 10.96 -7.36
CA MET A 64 -3.55 9.69 -8.03
C MET A 64 -4.76 9.83 -8.96
N ALA A 65 -5.71 10.70 -8.66
CA ALA A 65 -6.81 11.02 -9.57
C ALA A 65 -6.31 11.79 -10.80
N GLU A 66 -5.44 12.77 -10.61
CA GLU A 66 -4.78 13.54 -11.68
C GLU A 66 -3.94 12.62 -12.58
N VAL A 67 -3.06 11.80 -12.01
CA VAL A 67 -2.18 10.89 -12.76
C VAL A 67 -2.96 9.68 -13.31
N GLY A 68 -3.99 9.22 -12.62
CA GLY A 68 -4.88 8.14 -13.04
C GLY A 68 -5.74 8.52 -14.25
N PHE A 69 -6.16 9.79 -14.33
CA PHE A 69 -6.82 10.34 -15.52
C PHE A 69 -5.91 10.28 -16.76
N VAL A 70 -4.61 10.55 -16.60
CA VAL A 70 -3.62 10.49 -17.70
C VAL A 70 -3.37 9.06 -18.21
N ARG A 71 -3.54 8.02 -17.37
CA ARG A 71 -3.45 6.61 -17.81
C ARG A 71 -4.78 6.04 -18.31
N GLY A 72 -5.91 6.53 -17.83
CA GLY A 72 -7.24 6.10 -18.28
C GLY A 72 -7.62 6.56 -19.68
N ALA A 73 -7.02 7.64 -20.18
CA ALA A 73 -7.28 8.17 -21.53
C ALA A 73 -6.57 7.39 -22.66
N ARG A 74 -5.70 6.41 -22.34
CA ARG A 74 -5.05 5.53 -23.33
C ARG A 74 -5.28 4.07 -22.96
N GLY A 75 -6.41 3.49 -23.35
CA GLY A 75 -6.57 2.03 -23.32
C GLY A 75 -7.98 1.47 -23.15
N THR A 76 -8.94 1.86 -23.99
CA THR A 76 -10.03 0.94 -24.33
C THR A 76 -9.56 0.05 -25.48
N GLY A 77 -9.04 -1.13 -25.15
CA GLY A 77 -8.71 -2.14 -26.15
C GLY A 77 -8.00 -3.35 -25.56
N GLY A 78 -8.65 -4.51 -25.64
CA GLY A 78 -7.94 -5.78 -25.77
C GLY A 78 -7.64 -6.54 -24.47
N ARG A 79 -8.50 -7.52 -24.21
CA ARG A 79 -8.16 -8.75 -23.48
C ARG A 79 -6.93 -9.39 -24.16
N GLY A 80 -5.81 -9.56 -23.45
CA GLY A 80 -4.59 -10.15 -23.99
C GLY A 80 -3.66 -10.68 -22.89
N THR A 81 -3.68 -11.99 -22.70
CA THR A 81 -2.68 -12.76 -21.95
C THR A 81 -1.32 -12.71 -22.63
N GLY A 82 -0.25 -12.52 -21.86
CA GLY A 82 1.13 -12.83 -22.27
C GLY A 82 2.03 -11.60 -22.41
N GLY A 83 3.20 -11.63 -21.75
CA GLY A 83 4.24 -10.63 -21.98
C GLY A 83 5.19 -10.42 -20.80
N ARG A 84 6.08 -11.37 -20.58
CA ARG A 84 7.31 -11.20 -19.79
C ARG A 84 8.17 -10.14 -20.51
N GLY A 85 8.54 -9.06 -19.83
CA GLY A 85 9.32 -7.97 -20.43
C GLY A 85 10.20 -7.29 -19.39
N THR A 86 11.45 -7.70 -19.36
CA THR A 86 12.57 -7.16 -18.59
C THR A 86 13.04 -5.80 -19.09
N GLY A 87 13.55 -4.96 -18.18
CA GLY A 87 14.62 -3.99 -18.49
C GLY A 87 14.19 -2.53 -18.67
N GLY A 88 14.89 -1.63 -17.97
CA GLY A 88 14.72 -0.19 -18.14
C GLY A 88 15.40 0.64 -17.07
N ARG A 89 16.71 0.43 -16.88
CA ARG A 89 17.59 1.25 -16.04
C ARG A 89 17.78 2.60 -16.76
N GLY A 90 17.22 3.68 -16.22
CA GLY A 90 17.39 5.04 -16.74
C GLY A 90 18.20 5.89 -15.76
N THR A 91 19.51 5.93 -16.00
CA THR A 91 20.51 6.76 -15.32
C THR A 91 20.43 8.22 -15.75
N GLY A 92 20.49 9.14 -14.79
CA GLY A 92 21.24 10.41 -14.86
C GLY A 92 20.77 11.51 -15.83
N GLY A 93 20.81 12.76 -15.34
CA GLY A 93 21.00 13.89 -16.25
C GLY A 93 20.43 15.24 -15.83
N ARG A 94 21.31 16.08 -15.28
CA ARG A 94 21.43 17.53 -15.50
C ARG A 94 20.43 18.49 -14.82
N SER A 95 20.95 19.15 -13.79
CA SER A 95 20.65 20.54 -13.45
C SER A 95 21.02 21.49 -14.60
N PRO A 96 20.30 22.61 -14.76
CA PRO A 96 20.87 23.83 -15.29
C PRO A 96 20.80 24.97 -14.26
N ARG A 97 22.00 25.51 -14.00
CA ARG A 97 22.40 26.90 -13.66
C ARG A 97 21.48 27.77 -12.83
#